data_AF-A0A2H6MZC6-F1
#
_entry.id   AF-A0A2H6MZC6-F1
#
_cell.length_a   1.000
_cell.length_b   1.000
_cell.length_c   1.000
_cell.angle_alpha   90.00
_cell.angle_beta   90.00
_cell.angle_gamma   90.00
#
_symmetry.space_group_name_H-M   'P 1'
#
loop_
_entity.id
_entity.type
_entity.pdbx_description
1 polymer ?
#
loop_
_entity_poly.entity_id
_entity_poly.type
_entity_poly.pdbx_seq_one_letter_code
_entity_poly.pdbx_strand_id
1 'polypeptide(L)'
;EQWAHGTAAMTALIQALMRKVKKGWRPERTIIFCSWGGTMFGKIGSYEWAEDLKKVLQRNAVAYVNLHDPIRGEGILYSIASPSVQQLATEVTKNYKFTCLRPEKCMESNASSIQMQGDSDYFINHLGVPALQFSYQDSAMLETASFLSEAVFPVSSTIPTKLDSSFRLHESITKLTGEAILQIASKPVLPFNALDIALEVQKNLQDDPHNVGNLLKVAYALRESAELFQSDEMRPANDPKERAPARIRMLNDILQSLEKNFLVSGVPPGFYRWKHIGTVMRWGD
;
A
#
# COMPACT_ATOMS: atom_id res chain seq x y z
N GLU A 1 9.57 -12.80 -17.13
CA GLU A 1 10.63 -12.80 -16.09
C GLU A 1 10.31 -11.91 -14.88
N GLN A 2 9.55 -10.81 -15.01
CA GLN A 2 9.15 -9.88 -13.92
C GLN A 2 8.63 -10.56 -12.63
N TRP A 3 7.81 -11.60 -12.76
CA TRP A 3 7.24 -12.33 -11.61
C TRP A 3 8.29 -13.08 -10.77
N ALA A 4 9.47 -13.38 -11.32
CA ALA A 4 10.52 -14.11 -10.63
C ALA A 4 11.13 -13.30 -9.48
N HIS A 5 11.29 -11.97 -9.65
CA HIS A 5 11.79 -11.06 -8.62
C HIS A 5 10.89 -11.07 -7.37
N GLY A 6 9.59 -10.92 -7.58
CA GLY A 6 8.60 -10.95 -6.51
C GLY A 6 8.50 -12.31 -5.82
N THR A 7 8.52 -13.39 -6.59
CA THR A 7 8.47 -14.76 -6.06
C THR A 7 9.70 -15.10 -5.23
N ALA A 8 10.89 -14.67 -5.66
CA ALA A 8 12.13 -14.85 -4.90
C ALA A 8 12.09 -14.10 -3.56
N ALA A 9 11.70 -12.83 -3.57
CA ALA A 9 11.55 -12.02 -2.36
C ALA A 9 10.50 -12.60 -1.41
N MET A 10 9.34 -13.01 -1.92
CA MET A 10 8.29 -13.66 -1.13
C MET A 10 8.78 -14.97 -0.50
N THR A 11 9.51 -15.80 -1.25
CA THR A 11 10.06 -17.06 -0.74
C THR A 11 11.06 -16.81 0.38
N ALA A 12 11.96 -15.85 0.20
CA ALA A 12 12.94 -15.47 1.23
C ALA A 12 12.24 -14.95 2.50
N LEU A 13 11.19 -14.13 2.34
CA LEU A 13 10.38 -13.62 3.45
C LEU A 13 9.68 -14.76 4.22
N ILE A 14 9.02 -15.68 3.51
CA ILE A 14 8.38 -16.85 4.10
C ILE A 14 9.40 -17.67 4.88
N GLN A 15 10.57 -17.95 4.30
CA GLN A 15 11.63 -18.69 5.00
C GLN A 15 12.08 -17.99 6.28
N ALA A 16 12.26 -16.66 6.25
CA ALA A 16 12.65 -15.88 7.41
C ALA A 16 11.58 -15.88 8.51
N LEU A 17 10.31 -15.68 8.16
CA LEU A 17 9.19 -15.71 9.09
C LEU A 17 8.99 -17.11 9.68
N MET A 18 9.09 -18.15 8.86
CA MET A 18 8.96 -19.54 9.34
C MET A 18 10.06 -19.92 10.33
N ARG A 19 11.26 -19.36 10.22
CA ARG A 19 12.31 -19.52 11.25
C ARG A 19 11.90 -18.89 12.59
N LYS A 20 11.23 -17.73 12.58
CA LYS A 20 10.67 -17.13 13.80
C LYS A 20 9.53 -17.98 14.37
N VAL A 21 8.63 -18.46 13.52
CA VAL A 21 7.52 -19.32 13.93
C VAL A 21 8.01 -20.62 14.57
N LYS A 22 9.04 -21.26 14.01
CA LYS A 22 9.68 -22.45 14.61
C LYS A 22 10.30 -22.18 15.98
N LYS A 23 10.62 -20.93 16.30
CA LYS A 23 11.12 -20.48 17.62
C LYS A 23 10.00 -20.06 18.58
N GLY A 24 8.73 -20.27 18.22
CA GLY A 24 7.57 -20.00 19.07
C GLY A 24 6.90 -18.63 18.87
N TRP A 25 7.44 -17.77 18.01
CA TRP A 25 6.78 -16.50 17.69
C TRP A 25 5.50 -16.73 16.86
N ARG A 26 4.42 -16.02 17.21
CA ARG A 26 3.17 -15.99 16.44
C ARG A 26 2.75 -14.53 16.24
N PRO A 27 2.29 -14.13 15.05
CA PRO A 27 1.74 -12.80 14.85
C PRO A 27 0.35 -12.70 15.52
N GLU A 28 -0.01 -11.48 15.94
CA GLU A 28 -1.34 -11.16 16.48
C GLU A 28 -2.43 -11.26 15.42
N ARG A 29 -2.07 -11.10 14.15
CA ARG A 29 -2.96 -11.20 12.99
C ARG A 29 -2.44 -12.22 11.99
N THR A 30 -3.38 -12.89 11.31
CA THR A 30 -3.04 -13.90 10.30
C THR A 30 -2.37 -13.25 9.09
N ILE A 31 -1.27 -13.83 8.62
CA ILE A 31 -0.59 -13.44 7.38
C ILE A 31 -0.91 -14.49 6.32
N ILE A 32 -1.46 -14.07 5.18
CA ILE A 32 -1.76 -14.93 4.03
C ILE A 32 -0.79 -14.55 2.90
N PHE A 33 -0.06 -15.53 2.39
CA PHE A 33 0.81 -15.36 1.22
C PHE A 33 0.06 -15.83 -0.02
N CYS A 34 -0.03 -14.96 -1.03
CA CYS A 34 -0.71 -15.26 -2.29
C CYS A 34 0.27 -15.15 -3.45
N SER A 35 0.26 -16.16 -4.32
CA SER A 35 0.97 -16.14 -5.60
C SER A 35 -0.06 -16.14 -6.72
N TRP A 36 -0.24 -14.99 -7.36
CA TRP A 36 -1.29 -14.81 -8.36
C TRP A 36 -0.87 -15.31 -9.73
N GLY A 37 -1.75 -16.08 -10.37
CA GLY A 37 -1.67 -16.39 -11.79
C GLY A 37 -2.38 -15.34 -12.63
N GLY A 38 -1.94 -15.16 -13.87
CA GLY A 38 -2.67 -14.29 -14.82
C GLY A 38 -2.49 -12.79 -14.61
N THR A 39 -1.50 -12.33 -13.83
CA THR A 39 -1.25 -10.89 -13.62
C THR A 39 -1.09 -10.13 -14.94
N MET A 40 -0.29 -10.68 -15.86
CA MET A 40 -0.06 -10.10 -17.19
C MET A 40 -1.30 -10.08 -18.08
N PHE A 41 -2.32 -10.88 -17.79
CA PHE A 41 -3.55 -10.97 -18.58
C PHE A 41 -4.69 -10.13 -17.98
N GLY A 42 -4.33 -9.07 -17.25
CA GLY A 42 -5.30 -8.21 -16.57
C GLY A 42 -5.60 -8.65 -15.15
N LYS A 43 -4.60 -9.15 -14.41
CA LYS A 43 -4.71 -9.38 -12.95
C LYS A 43 -5.78 -10.44 -12.59
N ILE A 44 -6.03 -11.39 -13.49
CA ILE A 44 -7.15 -12.35 -13.40
C ILE A 44 -7.16 -13.08 -12.05
N GLY A 45 -6.04 -13.68 -11.63
CA GLY A 45 -6.01 -14.49 -10.41
C GLY A 45 -6.33 -13.71 -9.14
N SER A 46 -5.81 -12.48 -9.00
CA SER A 46 -6.08 -11.64 -7.83
C SER A 46 -7.51 -11.12 -7.83
N TYR A 47 -8.03 -10.74 -9.00
CA TYR A 47 -9.39 -10.25 -9.19
C TYR A 47 -10.44 -11.33 -8.89
N GLU A 48 -10.37 -12.48 -9.55
CA GLU A 48 -11.36 -13.56 -9.39
C GLU A 48 -11.40 -14.07 -7.94
N TRP A 49 -10.22 -14.26 -7.33
CA TRP A 49 -10.15 -14.69 -5.93
C TRP A 49 -10.74 -13.65 -4.96
N ALA A 50 -10.47 -12.37 -5.21
CA ALA A 50 -10.98 -11.30 -4.36
C ALA A 50 -12.48 -11.06 -4.58
N GLU A 51 -13.00 -11.34 -5.77
CA GLU A 51 -14.42 -11.32 -6.08
C GLU A 51 -15.17 -12.46 -5.38
N ASP A 52 -14.69 -13.69 -5.52
CA ASP A 52 -15.26 -14.88 -4.87
C ASP A 52 -15.30 -14.72 -3.34
N LEU A 53 -14.25 -14.14 -2.75
CA LEU A 53 -14.12 -13.95 -1.31
C LEU A 53 -14.48 -12.55 -0.82
N LYS A 54 -15.12 -11.73 -1.66
CA LYS A 54 -15.40 -10.31 -1.38
C LYS A 54 -15.98 -10.08 0.02
N LYS A 55 -17.01 -10.82 0.41
CA LYS A 55 -17.66 -10.67 1.73
C LYS A 55 -16.73 -11.01 2.90
N VAL A 56 -15.85 -11.99 2.72
CA VAL A 56 -14.89 -12.42 3.74
C VAL A 56 -13.78 -11.36 3.85
N LEU A 57 -13.24 -10.92 2.72
CA LEU A 57 -12.17 -9.92 2.67
C LEU A 57 -12.63 -8.56 3.18
N GLN A 58 -13.83 -8.10 2.83
CA GLN A 58 -14.39 -6.85 3.35
C GLN A 58 -14.52 -6.84 4.88
N ARG A 59 -14.69 -8.00 5.52
CA ARG A 59 -14.78 -8.11 6.99
C ARG A 59 -13.42 -8.30 7.64
N ASN A 60 -12.52 -9.07 7.02
CA ASN A 60 -11.34 -9.61 7.70
C ASN A 60 -10.01 -9.09 7.18
N ALA A 61 -9.93 -8.60 5.94
CA ALA A 61 -8.69 -8.11 5.38
C ALA A 61 -8.30 -6.78 6.03
N VAL A 62 -7.06 -6.69 6.51
CA VAL A 62 -6.53 -5.51 7.20
C VAL A 62 -5.72 -4.64 6.24
N ALA A 63 -4.81 -5.26 5.48
CA ALA A 63 -4.02 -4.60 4.47
C ALA A 63 -3.58 -5.62 3.40
N TYR A 64 -3.28 -5.14 2.21
CA TYR A 64 -2.67 -5.91 1.14
C TYR A 64 -1.25 -5.40 0.86
N VAL A 65 -0.25 -6.28 0.93
CA VAL A 65 1.14 -5.90 0.66
C VAL A 65 1.55 -6.46 -0.69
N ASN A 66 1.72 -5.58 -1.69
CA ASN A 66 2.08 -5.99 -3.03
C ASN A 66 3.59 -6.22 -3.15
N LEU A 67 3.95 -7.35 -3.74
CA LEU A 67 5.34 -7.70 -4.04
C LEU A 67 5.51 -8.11 -5.51
N HIS A 68 4.59 -7.67 -6.38
CA HIS A 68 4.71 -7.89 -7.82
C HIS A 68 5.78 -6.97 -8.43
N ASP A 69 6.77 -7.59 -9.08
CA ASP A 69 7.87 -6.93 -9.78
C ASP A 69 8.53 -5.78 -8.98
N PRO A 70 9.16 -6.08 -7.83
CA PRO A 70 9.71 -5.05 -6.95
C PRO A 70 11.02 -4.43 -7.46
N ILE A 71 11.67 -5.01 -8.47
CA ILE A 71 12.98 -4.57 -8.96
C ILE A 71 12.84 -4.21 -10.45
N ARG A 72 12.53 -2.94 -10.72
CA ARG A 72 12.29 -2.40 -12.06
C ARG A 72 13.43 -1.51 -12.56
N GLY A 73 14.38 -1.18 -11.69
CA GLY A 73 15.56 -0.38 -11.98
C GLY A 73 16.61 -0.48 -10.87
N GLU A 74 17.76 0.15 -11.08
CA GLU A 74 18.85 0.25 -10.10
C GLU A 74 18.86 1.61 -9.37
N GLY A 75 17.91 2.49 -9.70
CA GLY A 75 17.82 3.87 -9.23
C GLY A 75 17.13 4.03 -7.87
N ILE A 76 16.02 4.77 -7.88
CA ILE A 76 15.33 5.31 -6.72
C ILE A 76 14.50 4.23 -6.04
N LEU A 77 14.53 4.19 -4.70
CA LEU A 77 13.53 3.45 -3.95
C LEU A 77 12.21 4.24 -3.98
N TYR A 78 11.19 3.57 -4.48
CA TYR A 78 9.85 4.08 -4.61
C TYR A 78 8.88 3.31 -3.71
N SER A 79 8.14 4.05 -2.90
CA SER A 79 7.14 3.51 -1.97
C SER A 79 5.77 4.00 -2.38
N ILE A 80 4.88 3.07 -2.72
CA ILE A 80 3.46 3.33 -2.99
C ILE A 80 2.67 2.85 -1.78
N ALA A 81 1.79 3.69 -1.25
CA ALA A 81 1.00 3.35 -0.08
C ALA A 81 -0.36 4.04 -0.14
N SER A 82 -1.43 3.35 0.27
CA SER A 82 -2.69 4.01 0.61
C SER A 82 -2.45 5.09 1.67
N PRO A 83 -3.19 6.21 1.66
CA PRO A 83 -2.99 7.29 2.62
C PRO A 83 -2.94 6.81 4.07
N SER A 84 -3.83 5.89 4.47
CA SER A 84 -3.83 5.34 5.83
C SER A 84 -2.54 4.62 6.24
N VAL A 85 -1.72 4.12 5.31
CA VAL A 85 -0.45 3.41 5.58
C VAL A 85 0.78 4.17 5.07
N GLN A 86 0.61 5.43 4.67
CA GLN A 86 1.69 6.26 4.13
C GLN A 86 2.75 6.59 5.18
N GLN A 87 2.34 6.94 6.40
CA GLN A 87 3.27 7.11 7.52
C GLN A 87 4.06 5.83 7.79
N LEU A 88 3.40 4.66 7.84
CA LEU A 88 4.09 3.38 8.05
C LEU A 88 5.15 3.13 6.97
N ALA A 89 4.80 3.32 5.70
CA ALA A 89 5.73 3.14 4.60
C ALA A 89 6.93 4.09 4.73
N THR A 90 6.69 5.34 5.11
CA THR A 90 7.73 6.36 5.33
C THR A 90 8.65 6.00 6.50
N GLU A 91 8.10 5.54 7.62
CA GLU A 91 8.86 5.13 8.81
C GLU A 91 9.74 3.90 8.54
N VAL A 92 9.17 2.88 7.89
CA VAL A 92 9.91 1.66 7.52
C VAL A 92 11.06 1.98 6.58
N THR A 93 10.81 2.87 5.62
CA THR A 93 11.81 3.40 4.69
C THR A 93 12.91 4.11 5.47
N LYS A 94 12.60 5.16 6.25
CA LYS A 94 13.60 5.93 7.00
C LYS A 94 14.47 5.10 7.96
N ASN A 95 13.90 4.07 8.57
CA ASN A 95 14.63 3.21 9.50
C ASN A 95 15.59 2.23 8.79
N TYR A 96 15.47 2.08 7.48
CA TYR A 96 16.32 1.20 6.70
C TYR A 96 17.51 1.95 6.12
N LYS A 97 18.73 1.47 6.39
CA LYS A 97 19.93 1.99 5.73
C LYS A 97 19.94 1.51 4.27
N PHE A 98 19.59 2.39 3.34
CA PHE A 98 19.48 2.03 1.93
C PHE A 98 20.80 1.54 1.33
N THR A 99 20.72 0.39 0.65
CA THR A 99 21.80 -0.07 -0.21
C THR A 99 21.51 0.40 -1.62
N CYS A 100 22.29 1.37 -2.08
CA CYS A 100 22.20 1.92 -3.42
C CYS A 100 23.34 1.40 -4.28
N LEU A 101 23.02 0.83 -5.44
CA LEU A 101 24.03 0.40 -6.41
C LEU A 101 24.74 1.61 -7.05
N ARG A 102 24.05 2.76 -7.16
CA ARG A 102 24.60 4.04 -7.63
C ARG A 102 24.18 5.22 -6.74
N PRO A 103 25.05 5.72 -5.84
CA PRO A 103 24.72 6.83 -4.92
C PRO A 103 24.25 8.11 -5.63
N GLU A 104 24.78 8.39 -6.82
CA GLU A 104 24.49 9.61 -7.60
C GLU A 104 23.07 9.68 -8.16
N LYS A 105 22.39 8.53 -8.31
CA LYS A 105 21.00 8.42 -8.80
C LYS A 105 20.00 8.09 -7.70
N CYS A 106 20.48 7.90 -6.47
CA CYS A 106 19.66 7.54 -5.35
C CYS A 106 19.09 8.78 -4.67
N MET A 107 17.87 9.13 -5.07
CA MET A 107 17.00 9.98 -4.27
C MET A 107 16.08 9.10 -3.42
N GLU A 108 15.85 9.49 -2.18
CA GLU A 108 14.69 8.98 -1.43
C GLU A 108 13.45 9.67 -1.98
N SER A 109 12.44 8.88 -2.37
CA SER A 109 11.11 9.42 -2.62
C SER A 109 10.26 9.24 -1.36
N ASN A 110 9.56 10.30 -0.97
CA ASN A 110 8.50 10.18 0.04
C ASN A 110 7.48 9.15 -0.45
N ALA A 111 6.89 8.39 0.47
CA ALA A 111 5.83 7.47 0.13
C ALA A 111 4.73 8.24 -0.60
N SER A 112 4.45 7.88 -1.85
CA SER A 112 3.42 8.52 -2.63
C SER A 112 2.13 7.70 -2.48
N SER A 113 1.02 8.39 -2.39
CA SER A 113 -0.30 7.78 -2.62
C SER A 113 -0.64 7.74 -4.10
N ILE A 114 0.39 7.72 -4.98
CA ILE A 114 0.16 7.52 -6.41
C ILE A 114 -0.57 6.20 -6.59
N GLN A 115 -1.51 6.24 -7.52
CA GLN A 115 -2.44 5.18 -7.82
C GLN A 115 -1.83 3.79 -7.69
N MET A 116 -2.43 2.99 -6.82
CA MET A 116 -1.97 1.63 -6.59
C MET A 116 -2.29 0.78 -7.82
N GLN A 117 -1.24 0.33 -8.52
CA GLN A 117 -1.37 -0.44 -9.75
C GLN A 117 -1.18 -1.94 -9.50
N GLY A 118 -1.39 -2.76 -10.53
CA GLY A 118 -1.19 -4.21 -10.41
C GLY A 118 -2.26 -4.91 -9.57
N ASP A 119 -1.88 -6.02 -8.94
CA ASP A 119 -2.79 -6.91 -8.20
C ASP A 119 -3.42 -6.27 -6.94
N SER A 120 -2.88 -5.15 -6.44
CA SER A 120 -3.44 -4.40 -5.30
C SER A 120 -4.69 -3.59 -5.63
N ASP A 121 -4.93 -3.34 -6.91
CA ASP A 121 -5.98 -2.45 -7.40
C ASP A 121 -7.39 -2.86 -6.93
N TYR A 122 -7.77 -4.14 -7.07
CA TYR A 122 -9.05 -4.64 -6.59
C TYR A 122 -9.22 -4.44 -5.08
N PHE A 123 -8.16 -4.66 -4.30
CA PHE A 123 -8.21 -4.55 -2.84
C PHE A 123 -8.52 -3.12 -2.39
N ILE A 124 -7.85 -2.12 -2.95
CA ILE A 124 -8.13 -0.72 -2.58
C ILE A 124 -9.42 -0.21 -3.23
N ASN A 125 -9.63 -0.44 -4.52
CA ASN A 125 -10.73 0.17 -5.27
C ASN A 125 -12.07 -0.57 -5.13
N HIS A 126 -12.10 -1.87 -4.86
CA HIS A 126 -13.35 -2.62 -4.73
C HIS A 126 -13.65 -3.03 -3.28
N LEU A 127 -12.62 -3.20 -2.45
CA LEU A 127 -12.77 -3.65 -1.07
C LEU A 127 -12.46 -2.57 -0.03
N GLY A 128 -11.79 -1.47 -0.40
CA GLY A 128 -11.35 -0.44 0.54
C GLY A 128 -10.32 -0.98 1.53
N VAL A 129 -9.51 -1.95 1.10
CA VAL A 129 -8.42 -2.52 1.88
C VAL A 129 -7.17 -1.72 1.56
N PRO A 130 -6.51 -1.10 2.55
CA PRO A 130 -5.29 -0.34 2.31
C PRO A 130 -4.22 -1.26 1.74
N ALA A 131 -3.42 -0.74 0.82
CA ALA A 131 -2.32 -1.48 0.25
C ALA A 131 -1.01 -0.69 0.26
N LEU A 132 0.09 -1.43 0.16
CA LEU A 132 1.43 -0.85 0.13
C LEU A 132 2.37 -1.68 -0.75
N GLN A 133 3.35 -1.02 -1.34
CA GLN A 133 4.38 -1.61 -2.19
C GLN A 133 5.69 -0.84 -2.06
N PHE A 134 6.80 -1.57 -1.99
CA PHE A 134 8.14 -1.02 -2.15
C PHE A 134 8.75 -1.54 -3.46
N SER A 135 9.42 -0.67 -4.20
CA SER A 135 10.06 -1.06 -5.45
C SER A 135 11.27 -0.18 -5.78
N TYR A 136 12.28 -0.75 -6.43
CA TYR A 136 13.35 0.04 -7.06
C TYR A 136 12.97 0.34 -8.50
N GLN A 137 13.11 1.61 -8.92
CA GLN A 137 12.76 2.07 -10.26
C GLN A 137 13.77 3.09 -10.78
N ASP A 138 13.96 3.15 -12.10
CA ASP A 138 14.75 4.21 -12.72
C ASP A 138 13.89 5.45 -12.95
N SER A 139 14.48 6.65 -12.84
CA SER A 139 13.75 7.93 -12.90
C SER A 139 12.92 8.14 -14.17
N ALA A 140 13.33 7.55 -15.30
CA ALA A 140 12.62 7.63 -16.58
C ALA A 140 11.30 6.84 -16.63
N MET A 141 11.06 5.92 -15.67
CA MET A 141 9.82 5.12 -15.61
C MET A 141 8.71 5.80 -14.80
N LEU A 142 9.01 6.90 -14.08
CA LEU A 142 8.03 7.63 -13.27
C LEU A 142 6.94 8.33 -14.11
N GLU A 143 7.16 8.53 -15.41
CA GLU A 143 6.27 9.28 -16.31
C GLU A 143 5.18 8.45 -17.01
N THR A 144 5.01 7.16 -16.73
CA THR A 144 4.18 6.26 -17.57
C THR A 144 3.01 5.56 -16.88
N ALA A 145 2.40 6.18 -15.86
CA ALA A 145 1.05 5.81 -15.43
C ALA A 145 0.02 6.55 -16.30
N SER A 146 -0.46 5.92 -17.37
CA SER A 146 -1.55 6.45 -18.20
C SER A 146 -2.63 5.40 -18.39
N PHE A 147 -3.86 5.81 -18.72
CA PHE A 147 -4.94 4.88 -19.09
C PHE A 147 -4.50 3.85 -20.14
N LEU A 148 -3.61 4.26 -21.04
CA LEU A 148 -3.10 3.41 -22.12
C LEU A 148 -2.14 2.32 -21.61
N SER A 149 -1.49 2.48 -20.46
CA SER A 149 -0.65 1.42 -19.90
C SER A 149 -1.45 0.22 -19.40
N GLU A 150 -2.75 0.39 -19.10
CA GLU A 150 -3.67 -0.73 -18.83
C GLU A 150 -4.20 -1.39 -20.11
N ALA A 151 -4.30 -0.63 -21.20
CA ALA A 151 -4.81 -1.12 -22.49
C ALA A 151 -3.72 -1.81 -23.33
N VAL A 152 -2.45 -1.46 -23.10
CA VAL A 152 -1.30 -1.98 -23.85
C VAL A 152 -0.59 -3.01 -23.00
N PHE A 153 -0.66 -4.29 -23.41
CA PHE A 153 0.23 -5.30 -22.87
C PHE A 153 1.65 -4.99 -23.32
N PRO A 154 2.60 -4.66 -22.42
CA PRO A 154 3.96 -4.38 -22.83
C PRO A 154 4.53 -5.64 -23.48
N VAL A 155 4.87 -5.54 -24.77
CA VAL A 155 5.59 -6.57 -25.50
C VAL A 155 7.00 -6.60 -24.91
N SER A 156 7.23 -7.55 -24.00
CA SER A 156 8.51 -7.93 -23.41
C SER A 156 9.55 -6.80 -23.44
N SER A 157 9.47 -5.86 -22.50
CA SER A 157 10.65 -5.05 -22.20
C SER A 157 11.75 -6.04 -21.81
N THR A 158 12.83 -6.07 -22.59
CA THR A 158 14.07 -6.77 -22.25
C THR A 158 14.52 -6.25 -20.89
N ILE A 159 14.09 -6.91 -19.82
CA ILE A 159 14.64 -6.68 -18.49
C ILE A 159 16.11 -7.06 -18.64
N PRO A 160 17.06 -6.16 -18.35
CA PRO A 160 18.44 -6.57 -18.29
C PRO A 160 18.50 -7.69 -17.26
N THR A 161 18.84 -8.92 -17.69
CA THR A 161 19.03 -10.12 -16.86
C THR A 161 20.08 -9.95 -15.74
N LYS A 162 20.61 -8.74 -15.58
CA LYS A 162 21.69 -8.35 -14.70
C LYS A 162 21.38 -7.16 -13.78
N LEU A 163 20.11 -6.78 -13.62
CA LEU A 163 19.71 -5.61 -12.81
C LEU A 163 20.11 -5.71 -11.33
N ASP A 164 20.10 -6.92 -10.75
CA ASP A 164 20.56 -7.13 -9.38
C ASP A 164 21.32 -8.45 -9.25
N SER A 165 22.47 -8.53 -9.92
CA SER A 165 23.32 -9.74 -9.88
C SER A 165 23.79 -10.13 -8.47
N SER A 166 23.81 -9.18 -7.52
CA SER A 166 24.23 -9.40 -6.14
C SER A 166 23.08 -9.66 -5.15
N PHE A 167 21.83 -9.63 -5.61
CA PHE A 167 20.60 -9.72 -4.80
C PHE A 167 20.48 -8.69 -3.67
N ARG A 168 21.26 -7.59 -3.70
CA ARG A 168 21.25 -6.55 -2.65
C ARG A 168 19.98 -5.72 -2.67
N LEU A 169 19.41 -5.47 -3.86
CA LEU A 169 18.14 -4.76 -3.99
C LEU A 169 16.99 -5.67 -3.55
N HIS A 170 17.00 -6.95 -3.96
CA HIS A 170 16.04 -7.95 -3.50
C HIS A 170 16.06 -8.11 -1.97
N GLU A 171 17.25 -8.20 -1.36
CA GLU A 171 17.40 -8.25 0.10
C GLU A 171 16.78 -7.03 0.77
N SER A 172 17.04 -5.83 0.21
CA SER A 172 16.51 -4.57 0.74
C SER A 172 14.98 -4.50 0.68
N ILE A 173 14.38 -4.81 -0.48
CA ILE A 173 12.92 -4.88 -0.59
C ILE A 173 12.33 -5.95 0.36
N THR A 174 12.97 -7.11 0.45
CA THR A 174 12.48 -8.20 1.32
C THR A 174 12.47 -7.76 2.78
N LYS A 175 13.50 -7.03 3.24
CA LYS A 175 13.56 -6.49 4.60
C LYS A 175 12.53 -5.39 4.84
N LEU A 176 12.39 -4.43 3.93
CA LEU A 176 11.38 -3.36 4.02
C LEU A 176 9.96 -3.93 4.07
N THR A 177 9.63 -4.80 3.11
CA THR A 177 8.33 -5.47 3.02
C THR A 177 8.05 -6.32 4.27
N GLY A 178 9.06 -7.08 4.72
CA GLY A 178 8.96 -7.89 5.93
C GLY A 178 8.74 -7.07 7.20
N GLU A 179 9.41 -5.93 7.34
CA GLU A 179 9.23 -5.00 8.46
C GLU A 179 7.81 -4.42 8.45
N ALA A 180 7.32 -3.94 7.31
CA ALA A 180 5.94 -3.45 7.19
C ALA A 180 4.91 -4.53 7.56
N ILE A 181 5.07 -5.76 7.05
CA ILE A 181 4.20 -6.89 7.40
C ILE A 181 4.25 -7.19 8.90
N LEU A 182 5.44 -7.21 9.51
CA LEU A 182 5.59 -7.47 10.94
C LEU A 182 4.92 -6.40 11.79
N GLN A 183 5.02 -5.12 11.40
CA GLN A 183 4.36 -4.04 12.12
C GLN A 183 2.84 -4.14 12.03
N ILE A 184 2.28 -4.41 10.84
CA ILE A 184 0.83 -4.60 10.66
C ILE A 184 0.33 -5.84 11.42
N ALA A 185 1.06 -6.95 11.33
CA ALA A 185 0.62 -8.23 11.85
C ALA A 185 0.86 -8.41 13.36
N SER A 186 1.77 -7.63 13.97
CA SER A 186 2.22 -7.86 15.36
C SER A 186 2.00 -6.68 16.30
N LYS A 187 1.78 -5.45 15.81
CA LYS A 187 1.49 -4.32 16.71
C LYS A 187 0.06 -4.45 17.27
N PRO A 188 -0.18 -4.21 18.58
CA PRO A 188 -1.52 -4.28 19.15
C PRO A 188 -2.51 -3.34 18.47
N VAL A 189 -2.10 -2.10 18.23
CA VAL A 189 -2.85 -1.10 17.44
C VAL A 189 -2.33 -1.13 16.00
N LEU A 190 -3.24 -1.11 15.02
CA LEU A 190 -2.86 -1.01 13.62
C LEU A 190 -2.06 0.28 13.37
N PRO A 191 -0.92 0.21 12.65
CA PRO A 191 -0.09 1.38 12.38
C PRO A 191 -0.68 2.24 11.24
N PHE A 192 -1.97 2.57 11.34
CA PHE A 192 -2.70 3.34 10.35
C PHE A 192 -2.89 4.78 10.84
N ASN A 193 -2.86 5.73 9.91
CA ASN A 193 -2.96 7.14 10.19
C ASN A 193 -4.20 7.74 9.49
N ALA A 194 -5.20 8.16 10.26
CA ALA A 194 -6.40 8.81 9.73
C ALA A 194 -6.15 10.24 9.23
N LEU A 195 -5.17 10.94 9.80
CA LEU A 195 -4.79 12.29 9.42
C LEU A 195 -4.20 12.34 8.01
N ASP A 196 -3.41 11.34 7.62
CA ASP A 196 -2.82 11.22 6.28
C ASP A 196 -3.93 11.17 5.21
N ILE A 197 -5.03 10.47 5.48
CA ILE A 197 -6.20 10.46 4.58
C ILE A 197 -6.83 11.86 4.48
N ALA A 198 -7.04 12.53 5.61
CA ALA A 198 -7.65 13.86 5.62
C ALA A 198 -6.79 14.90 4.90
N LEU A 199 -5.47 14.85 5.10
CA LEU A 199 -4.50 15.71 4.41
C LEU A 199 -4.48 15.43 2.91
N GLU A 200 -4.58 14.18 2.49
CA GLU A 200 -4.67 13.83 1.07
C GLU A 200 -5.95 14.36 0.42
N VAL A 201 -7.11 14.16 1.06
CA VAL A 201 -8.40 14.70 0.56
C VAL A 201 -8.32 16.22 0.45
N GLN A 202 -7.78 16.89 1.47
CA GLN A 202 -7.63 18.33 1.47
C GLN A 202 -6.72 18.81 0.34
N LYS A 203 -5.57 18.17 0.15
CA LYS A 203 -4.61 18.51 -0.92
C LYS A 203 -5.26 18.36 -2.30
N ASN A 204 -5.89 17.22 -2.57
CA ASN A 204 -6.52 16.96 -3.86
C ASN A 204 -7.63 17.98 -4.18
N LEU A 205 -8.36 18.47 -3.18
CA LEU A 205 -9.40 19.50 -3.36
C LEU A 205 -8.85 20.93 -3.49
N GLN A 206 -7.65 21.20 -2.94
CA GLN A 206 -7.00 22.51 -3.09
C GLN A 206 -6.39 22.69 -4.49
N ASP A 207 -5.91 21.59 -5.07
CA ASP A 207 -5.32 21.56 -6.40
C ASP A 207 -6.39 21.57 -7.52
N ASP A 208 -7.68 21.38 -7.19
CA ASP A 208 -8.80 21.32 -8.14
C ASP A 208 -9.20 22.74 -8.66
N PRO A 209 -9.15 22.97 -9.99
CA PRO A 209 -9.48 24.27 -10.59
C PRO A 209 -10.94 24.69 -10.42
N HIS A 210 -11.84 23.78 -10.06
CA HIS A 210 -13.28 24.06 -9.87
C HIS A 210 -13.62 24.51 -8.45
N ASN A 211 -12.62 24.58 -7.55
CA ASN A 211 -12.65 25.15 -6.20
C ASN A 211 -14.04 25.15 -5.54
N VAL A 212 -14.52 23.95 -5.21
CA VAL A 212 -15.81 23.77 -4.56
C VAL A 212 -15.66 24.12 -3.09
N GLY A 213 -15.73 25.42 -2.74
CA GLY A 213 -15.45 25.92 -1.39
C GLY A 213 -16.24 25.25 -0.25
N ASN A 214 -17.39 24.64 -0.55
CA ASN A 214 -18.13 23.81 0.40
C ASN A 214 -17.43 22.47 0.69
N LEU A 215 -16.87 21.79 -0.31
CA LEU A 215 -16.11 20.54 -0.12
C LEU A 215 -14.81 20.82 0.64
N LEU A 216 -14.16 21.94 0.38
CA LEU A 216 -12.94 22.31 1.09
C LEU A 216 -13.21 22.52 2.60
N LYS A 217 -14.33 23.15 2.97
CA LYS A 217 -14.76 23.26 4.38
C LYS A 217 -14.97 21.88 5.03
N VAL A 218 -15.59 20.95 4.32
CA VAL A 218 -15.77 19.56 4.80
C VAL A 218 -14.41 18.88 4.98
N ALA A 219 -13.46 19.09 4.08
CA ALA A 219 -12.09 18.55 4.20
C ALA A 219 -11.35 19.11 5.43
N TYR A 220 -11.49 20.41 5.74
CA TYR A 220 -10.96 20.99 6.97
C TYR A 220 -11.57 20.34 8.23
N ALA A 221 -12.89 20.17 8.27
CA ALA A 221 -13.57 19.52 9.40
C ALA A 221 -13.17 18.03 9.55
N LEU A 222 -12.96 17.33 8.42
CA LEU A 222 -12.42 15.97 8.42
C LEU A 222 -11.02 15.93 9.04
N ARG A 223 -10.15 16.88 8.69
CA ARG A 223 -8.80 16.99 9.26
C ARG A 223 -8.85 17.22 10.77
N GLU A 224 -9.63 18.18 11.25
CA GLU A 224 -9.78 18.42 12.70
C GLU A 224 -10.27 17.17 13.44
N SER A 225 -11.25 16.46 12.85
CA SER A 225 -11.77 15.21 13.41
C SER A 225 -10.70 14.10 13.43
N ALA A 226 -9.86 14.02 12.39
CA ALA A 226 -8.77 13.05 12.32
C ALA A 226 -7.64 13.36 13.32
N GLU A 227 -7.31 14.64 13.53
CA GLU A 227 -6.36 15.09 14.56
C GLU A 227 -6.85 14.72 15.96
N LEU A 228 -8.14 14.99 16.26
CA LEU A 228 -8.75 14.62 17.54
C LEU A 228 -8.79 13.10 17.75
N PHE A 229 -9.12 12.33 16.71
CA PHE A 229 -9.10 10.87 16.79
C PHE A 229 -7.69 10.33 17.08
N GLN A 230 -6.66 10.90 16.47
CA GLN A 230 -5.27 10.55 16.76
C GLN A 230 -4.87 10.91 18.20
N SER A 231 -5.28 12.08 18.68
CA SER A 231 -4.95 12.51 20.03
C SER A 231 -5.64 11.66 21.10
N ASP A 232 -6.94 11.45 20.98
CA ASP A 232 -7.76 11.03 22.11
C ASP A 232 -8.00 9.51 22.15
N GLU A 233 -8.01 8.87 20.97
CA GLU A 233 -8.22 7.42 20.85
C GLU A 233 -6.90 6.67 20.62
N MET A 234 -6.06 7.14 19.68
CA MET A 234 -4.85 6.42 19.30
C MET A 234 -3.73 6.53 20.35
N ARG A 235 -3.53 7.71 20.97
CA ARG A 235 -2.45 7.90 21.95
C ARG A 235 -2.58 6.97 23.17
N PRO A 236 -3.73 6.90 23.87
CA PRO A 236 -3.88 6.00 25.02
C PRO A 236 -3.75 4.53 24.62
N ALA A 237 -4.30 4.16 23.45
CA ALA A 237 -4.16 2.80 22.93
C ALA A 237 -2.71 2.43 22.59
N ASN A 238 -1.85 3.41 22.35
CA ASN A 238 -0.42 3.20 22.15
C ASN A 238 0.40 3.16 23.44
N ASP A 239 -0.10 3.63 24.59
CA ASP A 239 0.58 3.50 25.88
C ASP A 239 0.29 2.13 26.55
N PRO A 240 1.30 1.26 26.73
CA PRO A 240 1.13 -0.03 27.42
C PRO A 240 0.44 0.05 28.80
N LYS A 241 0.53 1.19 29.51
CA LYS A 241 -0.08 1.40 30.82
C LYS A 241 -1.57 1.73 30.76
N GLU A 242 -2.02 2.31 29.65
CA GLU A 242 -3.42 2.77 29.46
C GLU A 242 -4.23 1.80 28.56
N ARG A 243 -3.56 0.81 27.96
CA ARG A 243 -4.16 -0.14 27.04
C ARG A 243 -5.23 -1.02 27.70
N ALA A 244 -6.45 -0.95 27.15
CA ALA A 244 -7.53 -1.87 27.44
C ALA A 244 -7.82 -2.77 26.21
N PRO A 245 -7.78 -4.12 26.32
CA PRO A 245 -7.92 -5.01 25.17
C PRO A 245 -9.21 -4.80 24.35
N ALA A 246 -10.34 -4.57 25.01
CA ALA A 246 -11.62 -4.30 24.33
C ALA A 246 -11.57 -2.98 23.53
N ARG A 247 -10.98 -1.92 24.09
CA ARG A 247 -10.83 -0.63 23.41
C ARG A 247 -9.87 -0.73 22.22
N ILE A 248 -8.78 -1.49 22.34
CA ILE A 248 -7.86 -1.76 21.22
C ILE A 248 -8.59 -2.49 20.09
N ARG A 249 -9.44 -3.47 20.42
CA ARG A 249 -10.20 -4.18 19.39
C ARG A 249 -11.14 -3.23 18.64
N MET A 250 -11.94 -2.45 19.37
CA MET A 250 -12.85 -1.46 18.78
C MET A 250 -12.09 -0.45 17.91
N LEU A 251 -10.95 0.05 18.40
CA LEU A 251 -10.10 0.96 17.66
C LEU A 251 -9.58 0.32 16.36
N ASN A 252 -9.10 -0.92 16.42
CA ASN A 252 -8.64 -1.64 15.23
C ASN A 252 -9.75 -1.89 14.21
N ASP A 253 -11.00 -2.12 14.66
CA ASP A 253 -12.15 -2.29 13.76
C ASP A 253 -12.47 -0.97 13.02
N ILE A 254 -12.32 0.18 13.71
CA ILE A 254 -12.42 1.52 13.10
C ILE A 254 -11.29 1.73 12.09
N LEU A 255 -10.04 1.49 12.51
CA LEU A 255 -8.85 1.67 11.66
C LEU A 255 -8.91 0.81 10.39
N GLN A 256 -9.31 -0.46 10.52
CA GLN A 256 -9.50 -1.38 9.39
C GLN A 256 -10.55 -0.89 8.39
N SER A 257 -11.49 -0.06 8.84
CA SER A 257 -12.60 0.41 8.01
C SER A 257 -12.40 1.81 7.45
N LEU A 258 -11.30 2.50 7.79
CA LEU A 258 -11.05 3.89 7.38
C LEU A 258 -11.16 4.08 5.87
N GLU A 259 -10.36 3.36 5.08
CA GLU A 259 -10.32 3.48 3.61
C GLU A 259 -11.65 3.05 2.94
N LYS A 260 -12.44 2.18 3.58
CA LYS A 260 -13.73 1.73 3.04
C LYS A 260 -14.75 2.88 2.96
N ASN A 261 -14.63 3.88 3.82
CA ASN A 261 -15.50 5.06 3.81
C ASN A 261 -15.28 5.95 2.58
N PHE A 262 -14.18 5.73 1.86
CA PHE A 262 -13.83 6.47 0.66
C PHE A 262 -14.16 5.70 -0.63
N LEU A 263 -14.98 4.65 -0.56
CA LEU A 263 -15.51 3.95 -1.74
C LEU A 263 -16.80 4.62 -2.25
N VAL A 264 -16.85 4.87 -3.56
CA VAL A 264 -18.00 5.44 -4.28
C VAL A 264 -18.83 4.32 -4.89
N SER A 265 -20.14 4.30 -4.60
CA SER A 265 -21.06 3.28 -5.11
C SER A 265 -21.54 3.57 -6.54
N GLY A 266 -21.57 4.84 -6.97
CA GLY A 266 -22.04 5.29 -8.28
C GLY A 266 -20.96 5.98 -9.10
N VAL A 267 -19.96 5.22 -9.57
CA VAL A 267 -18.93 5.75 -10.47
C VAL A 267 -19.51 6.04 -11.86
N PRO A 268 -19.06 7.11 -12.56
CA PRO A 268 -19.48 7.37 -13.93
C PRO A 268 -19.19 6.18 -14.87
N PRO A 269 -20.00 6.00 -15.94
CA PRO A 269 -19.73 4.99 -16.96
C PRO A 269 -18.29 5.11 -17.49
N GLY A 270 -17.55 4.00 -17.53
CA GLY A 270 -16.14 3.97 -17.94
C GLY A 270 -15.13 3.90 -16.78
N PHE A 271 -15.52 4.24 -15.54
CA PHE A 271 -14.64 4.23 -14.36
C PHE A 271 -14.93 3.08 -13.38
N TYR A 272 -15.49 1.97 -13.87
CA TYR A 272 -15.98 0.86 -13.04
C TYR A 272 -14.92 0.16 -12.18
N ARG A 273 -13.63 0.32 -12.52
CA ARG A 273 -12.47 -0.17 -11.75
C ARG A 273 -12.00 0.81 -10.66
N TRP A 274 -12.37 2.08 -10.74
CA TRP A 274 -11.84 3.13 -9.88
C TRP A 274 -12.93 3.62 -8.93
N LYS A 275 -13.13 2.94 -7.80
CA LYS A 275 -14.19 3.36 -6.85
C LYS A 275 -13.67 4.08 -5.63
N HIS A 276 -12.37 4.12 -5.39
CA HIS A 276 -11.82 4.85 -4.25
C HIS A 276 -11.69 6.35 -4.58
N ILE A 277 -12.21 7.24 -3.73
CA ILE A 277 -12.21 8.70 -3.92
C ILE A 277 -10.81 9.24 -4.20
N GLY A 278 -9.80 8.80 -3.43
CA GLY A 278 -8.41 9.21 -3.66
C GLY A 278 -7.86 8.79 -5.03
N THR A 279 -8.39 7.71 -5.61
CA THR A 279 -8.05 7.28 -6.96
C THR A 279 -8.85 8.06 -8.00
N VAL A 280 -10.16 8.21 -7.81
CA VAL A 280 -11.06 8.93 -8.74
C VAL A 280 -10.66 10.39 -8.92
N MET A 281 -10.30 11.10 -7.85
CA MET A 281 -9.94 12.52 -7.92
C MET A 281 -8.70 12.81 -8.78
N ARG A 282 -7.85 11.81 -9.08
CA ARG A 282 -6.63 11.99 -9.89
C ARG A 282 -6.79 11.61 -11.37
N TRP A 283 -7.95 11.14 -11.79
CA TRP A 283 -8.26 10.84 -13.21
C TRP A 283 -9.09 11.92 -13.90
N GLY A 284 -9.44 13.00 -13.17
CA GLY A 284 -10.24 14.11 -13.67
C GLY A 284 -9.47 15.15 -14.49
N ASP A 285 -8.15 15.00 -14.62
CA ASP A 285 -7.25 15.90 -15.37
C ASP A 285 -6.96 15.38 -16.79
#